data_AF-A0A9D4NDQ1-F1
#
_entry.id   AF-A0A9D4NDQ1-F1
#
_cell.length_a   1.000
_cell.length_b   1.000
_cell.length_c   1.000
_cell.angle_alpha   90.00
_cell.angle_beta   90.00
_cell.angle_gamma   90.00
#
_symmetry.space_group_name_H-M   'P 1'
#
loop_
_entity.id
_entity.type
_entity.pdbx_description
1 polymer ?
#
loop_
_entity_poly.entity_id
_entity_poly.type
_entity_poly.pdbx_seq_one_letter_code
_entity_poly.pdbx_strand_id
1 'polypeptide(L)'
;MSFDRHIQLVERKANGALKIIREDKGIASLVSTKKLTTIYQSMVRSIVEYGAIVWQGAKNKTALDAVQRKGLSLCLNLPQNAGREAIEEATGILPIDLRLEEIAIREVAKIKAKRITHPMKQKLEELLQNDTSSPY
;
A
#
# COMPACT_ATOMS: atom_id res chain seq x y z
N MET A 1 -2.71 -11.78 16.75
CA MET A 1 -3.52 -10.84 15.93
C MET A 1 -3.52 -11.37 14.50
N SER A 2 -4.68 -11.56 13.85
CA SER A 2 -4.74 -12.04 12.45
C SER A 2 -4.42 -10.92 11.46
N PHE A 3 -4.04 -11.28 10.23
CA PHE A 3 -3.81 -10.31 9.15
C PHE A 3 -5.05 -9.45 8.89
N ASP A 4 -6.25 -10.04 8.89
CA ASP A 4 -7.49 -9.31 8.66
C ASP A 4 -7.73 -8.22 9.70
N ARG A 5 -7.51 -8.53 10.99
CA ARG A 5 -7.67 -7.55 12.08
C ARG A 5 -6.66 -6.40 11.96
N HIS A 6 -5.44 -6.70 11.49
CA HIS A 6 -4.44 -5.67 11.25
C HIS A 6 -4.78 -4.80 10.03
N ILE A 7 -5.25 -5.41 8.94
CA ILE A 7 -5.69 -4.70 7.74
C ILE A 7 -6.83 -3.74 8.07
N GLN A 8 -7.81 -4.16 8.88
CA GLN A 8 -8.88 -3.28 9.38
C GLN A 8 -8.36 -2.13 10.26
N LEU A 9 -7.30 -2.35 11.04
CA LEU A 9 -6.69 -1.27 11.81
C LEU A 9 -6.03 -0.24 10.89
N VAL A 10 -5.30 -0.70 9.88
CA VAL A 10 -4.69 0.16 8.86
C VAL A 10 -5.75 0.92 8.08
N GLU A 11 -6.82 0.23 7.66
CA GLU A 11 -7.94 0.86 6.97
C GLU A 11 -8.54 2.00 7.79
N ARG A 12 -8.76 1.80 9.10
CA ARG A 12 -9.27 2.85 9.99
C ARG A 12 -8.31 4.04 10.09
N LYS A 13 -7.01 3.79 10.23
CA LYS A 13 -5.99 4.86 10.27
C LYS A 13 -5.93 5.64 8.96
N ALA A 14 -5.93 4.94 7.84
CA ALA A 14 -5.88 5.53 6.51
C ALA A 14 -7.15 6.35 6.20
N ASN A 15 -8.33 5.87 6.60
CA ASN A 15 -9.57 6.65 6.53
C ASN A 15 -9.53 7.91 7.41
N GLY A 16 -8.84 7.88 8.55
CA GLY A 16 -8.57 9.07 9.35
C GLY A 16 -7.76 10.13 8.58
N ALA A 17 -6.67 9.70 7.93
CA ALA A 17 -5.87 10.59 7.08
C ALA A 17 -6.66 11.12 5.87
N LEU A 18 -7.55 10.31 5.28
CA LEU A 18 -8.43 10.76 4.20
C LEU A 18 -9.40 11.88 4.61
N LYS A 19 -9.83 11.92 5.87
CA LYS A 19 -10.68 13.02 6.37
C LYS A 19 -9.93 14.34 6.36
N ILE A 20 -8.66 14.34 6.74
CA ILE A 20 -7.80 15.53 6.70
C ILE A 20 -7.70 16.08 5.26
N ILE A 21 -7.49 15.19 4.28
CA ILE A 21 -7.47 15.56 2.86
C ILE A 21 -8.82 16.14 2.40
N ARG A 22 -9.93 15.59 2.89
CA ARG A 22 -11.27 16.08 2.56
C ARG A 22 -11.56 17.45 3.15
N GLU A 23 -11.11 17.71 4.37
CA GLU A 23 -11.27 19.00 5.05
C GLU A 23 -10.44 20.09 4.34
N ASP A 24 -9.19 19.78 3.97
CA ASP A 24 -8.33 20.68 3.17
C ASP A 24 -8.94 21.02 1.80
N LYS A 25 -9.58 20.04 1.17
CA LYS A 25 -10.32 20.23 -0.09
C LYS A 25 -11.53 21.17 0.05
N GLY A 26 -12.19 21.20 1.21
CA GLY A 26 -13.27 22.15 1.50
C GLY A 26 -12.78 23.60 1.61
N ILE A 27 -11.50 23.79 1.93
CA ILE A 27 -10.84 25.09 2.08
C ILE A 27 -10.20 25.56 0.77
N ALA A 28 -9.88 24.64 -0.15
CA ALA A 28 -9.15 24.98 -1.36
C ALA A 28 -9.74 24.35 -2.64
N SER A 29 -10.71 25.04 -3.24
CA SER A 29 -11.15 24.82 -4.62
C SER A 29 -10.03 25.07 -5.67
N LEU A 30 -8.85 25.53 -5.22
CA LEU A 30 -7.70 25.90 -6.04
C LEU A 30 -6.53 24.89 -5.97
N VAL A 31 -6.61 23.85 -5.13
CA VAL A 31 -5.52 22.84 -5.06
C VAL A 31 -5.61 21.93 -6.27
N SER A 32 -4.53 21.89 -7.07
CA SER A 32 -4.45 21.01 -8.23
C SER A 32 -4.53 19.53 -7.82
N THR A 33 -5.13 18.71 -8.68
CA THR A 33 -5.19 17.25 -8.52
C THR A 33 -3.83 16.66 -8.21
N LYS A 34 -2.76 17.13 -8.89
CA LYS A 34 -1.39 16.68 -8.66
C LYS A 34 -0.96 16.85 -7.20
N LYS A 35 -1.24 18.01 -6.59
CA LYS A 35 -0.91 18.29 -5.19
C LYS A 35 -1.74 17.42 -4.24
N LEU A 36 -3.04 17.23 -4.49
CA LEU A 36 -3.87 16.31 -3.70
C LEU A 36 -3.37 14.87 -3.78
N THR A 37 -2.97 14.41 -4.97
CA THR A 37 -2.40 13.07 -5.17
C THR A 37 -1.08 12.92 -4.40
N THR A 38 -0.23 13.94 -4.37
CA THR A 38 1.00 13.94 -3.55
C THR A 38 0.70 13.85 -2.06
N ILE A 39 -0.29 14.60 -1.57
CA ILE A 39 -0.72 14.53 -0.16
C ILE A 39 -1.31 13.15 0.17
N TYR A 40 -2.11 12.59 -0.73
CA TYR A 40 -2.60 11.22 -0.60
C TYR A 40 -1.46 10.21 -0.50
N GLN A 41 -0.46 10.30 -1.37
CA GLN A 41 0.71 9.42 -1.34
C GLN A 41 1.49 9.55 -0.03
N SER A 42 1.68 10.77 0.49
CA SER A 42 2.45 11.00 1.71
C SER A 42 1.71 10.59 2.99
N MET A 43 0.41 10.82 3.09
CA MET A 43 -0.36 10.62 4.32
C MET A 43 -1.10 9.29 4.37
N VAL A 44 -1.76 8.91 3.28
CA VAL A 44 -2.65 7.74 3.24
C VAL A 44 -1.87 6.54 2.74
N ARG A 45 -1.15 6.71 1.62
CA ARG A 45 -0.46 5.60 0.99
C ARG A 45 0.70 5.08 1.84
N SER A 46 1.42 5.96 2.54
CA SER A 46 2.45 5.55 3.51
C SER A 46 1.92 4.64 4.63
N ILE A 47 0.71 4.91 5.14
CA ILE A 47 0.05 4.08 6.17
C ILE A 47 -0.27 2.69 5.62
N VAL A 48 -0.76 2.63 4.37
CA VAL A 48 -1.06 1.37 3.70
C VAL A 48 0.22 0.62 3.35
N GLU A 49 1.21 1.27 2.76
CA GLU A 49 2.45 0.63 2.29
C GLU A 49 3.31 0.06 3.42
N TYR A 50 3.18 0.55 4.65
CA TYR A 50 3.94 0.05 5.81
C TYR A 50 3.84 -1.47 6.02
N GLY A 51 2.67 -2.06 5.75
CA GLY A 51 2.44 -3.50 5.94
C GLY A 51 2.76 -4.36 4.72
N ALA A 52 3.32 -3.80 3.64
CA ALA A 52 3.43 -4.45 2.34
C ALA A 52 4.07 -5.84 2.37
N ILE A 53 5.17 -6.02 3.12
CA ILE A 53 5.87 -7.31 3.23
C ILE A 53 4.99 -8.34 3.95
N VAL A 54 4.36 -7.93 5.05
CA VAL A 54 3.60 -8.82 5.94
C VAL A 54 2.32 -9.31 5.27
N TRP A 55 1.68 -8.45 4.46
CA TRP A 55 0.40 -8.79 3.86
C TRP A 55 0.51 -9.61 2.58
N GLN A 56 1.71 -9.90 2.05
CA GLN A 56 1.81 -10.77 0.87
C GLN A 56 1.12 -12.13 1.11
N GLY A 57 1.21 -12.68 2.32
CA GLY A 57 0.49 -13.90 2.71
C GLY A 57 -0.99 -13.72 3.08
N ALA A 58 -1.53 -12.50 3.07
CA ALA A 58 -2.93 -12.23 3.43
C ALA A 58 -3.88 -12.55 2.26
N LYS A 59 -4.94 -13.33 2.52
CA LYS A 59 -5.92 -13.72 1.49
C LYS A 59 -6.83 -12.57 1.04
N ASN A 60 -7.14 -11.63 1.93
CA ASN A 60 -8.07 -10.54 1.66
C ASN A 60 -7.42 -9.18 1.90
N LYS A 61 -7.32 -8.37 0.85
CA LYS A 61 -6.77 -7.00 0.87
C LYS A 61 -7.79 -5.96 0.40
N THR A 62 -9.05 -6.34 0.21
CA THR A 62 -10.10 -5.50 -0.40
C THR A 62 -10.35 -4.19 0.37
N ALA A 63 -10.15 -4.19 1.69
CA ALA A 63 -10.23 -2.97 2.51
C ALA A 63 -9.19 -1.92 2.11
N LEU A 64 -7.97 -2.34 1.74
CA LEU A 64 -6.90 -1.45 1.30
C LEU A 64 -7.23 -0.85 -0.08
N ASP A 65 -7.81 -1.66 -0.96
CA ASP A 65 -8.28 -1.20 -2.27
C ASP A 65 -9.39 -0.17 -2.14
N ALA A 66 -10.35 -0.41 -1.24
CA ALA A 66 -11.42 0.55 -0.95
C ALA A 66 -10.87 1.90 -0.44
N VAL A 67 -9.82 1.89 0.39
CA VAL A 67 -9.13 3.10 0.84
C VAL A 67 -8.47 3.82 -0.33
N GLN A 68 -7.75 3.11 -1.20
CA GLN A 68 -7.12 3.71 -2.37
C GLN A 68 -8.16 4.35 -3.28
N ARG A 69 -9.23 3.62 -3.64
CA ARG A 69 -10.28 4.13 -4.51
C ARG A 69 -10.95 5.38 -3.93
N LYS A 70 -11.28 5.37 -2.64
CA LYS A 70 -11.84 6.53 -1.93
C LYS A 70 -10.91 7.73 -2.00
N GLY A 71 -9.61 7.53 -1.75
CA GLY A 71 -8.60 8.59 -1.77
C GLY A 71 -8.41 9.20 -3.15
N LEU A 72 -8.18 8.38 -4.16
CA LEU A 72 -7.96 8.87 -5.52
C LEU A 72 -9.20 9.54 -6.11
N SER A 73 -10.41 9.01 -5.82
CA SER A 73 -11.66 9.67 -6.20
C SER A 73 -11.79 11.05 -5.56
N LEU A 74 -11.38 11.20 -4.29
CA LEU A 74 -11.36 12.50 -3.63
C LEU A 74 -10.38 13.47 -4.29
N CYS A 75 -9.18 13.02 -4.66
CA CYS A 75 -8.16 13.81 -5.37
C CYS A 75 -8.61 14.26 -6.76
N LEU A 76 -9.37 13.42 -7.48
CA LEU A 76 -9.85 13.70 -8.84
C LEU A 76 -11.21 14.40 -8.91
N ASN A 77 -11.87 14.67 -7.78
CA ASN A 77 -13.27 15.14 -7.77
C ASN A 77 -14.26 14.17 -8.42
N LEU A 78 -13.94 12.87 -8.45
CA LEU A 78 -14.80 11.86 -9.05
C LEU A 78 -15.81 11.31 -8.04
N PRO A 79 -16.99 10.88 -8.52
CA PRO A 79 -17.95 10.21 -7.67
C PRO A 79 -17.37 8.85 -7.20
N GLN A 80 -17.80 8.40 -6.03
CA GLN A 80 -17.25 7.20 -5.40
C GLN A 80 -17.52 5.91 -6.20
N ASN A 81 -18.45 5.92 -7.14
CA ASN A 81 -18.76 4.79 -8.03
C ASN A 81 -17.89 4.76 -9.31
N ALA A 82 -17.02 5.74 -9.53
CA ALA A 82 -16.13 5.75 -10.69
C ALA A 82 -15.29 4.46 -10.76
N GLY A 83 -15.07 3.98 -11.99
CA GLY A 83 -14.36 2.73 -12.27
C GLY A 83 -12.94 2.77 -11.71
N ARG A 84 -12.52 1.70 -11.04
CA ARG A 84 -11.20 1.59 -10.41
C ARG A 84 -10.08 1.84 -11.43
N GLU A 85 -10.11 1.11 -12.54
CA GLU A 85 -9.09 1.16 -13.59
C GLU A 85 -8.96 2.57 -14.17
N ALA A 86 -10.08 3.24 -14.45
CA ALA A 86 -10.08 4.61 -14.96
C ALA A 86 -9.47 5.61 -13.96
N ILE A 87 -9.72 5.44 -12.66
CA ILE A 87 -9.13 6.27 -11.61
C ILE A 87 -7.61 6.06 -11.53
N GLU A 88 -7.18 4.79 -11.55
CA GLU A 88 -5.78 4.40 -11.46
C GLU A 88 -4.99 4.89 -12.69
N GLU A 89 -5.56 4.76 -13.88
CA GLU A 89 -5.00 5.29 -15.14
C GLU A 89 -4.91 6.83 -15.10
N ALA A 90 -5.99 7.51 -14.74
CA ALA A 90 -6.03 8.98 -14.69
C ALA A 90 -5.04 9.58 -13.67
N THR A 91 -4.75 8.86 -12.58
CA THR A 91 -3.77 9.28 -11.58
C THR A 91 -2.35 8.80 -11.83
N GLY A 92 -2.16 7.84 -12.75
CA GLY A 92 -0.89 7.13 -12.95
C GLY A 92 -0.47 6.31 -11.72
N ILE A 93 -1.40 5.99 -10.84
CA ILE A 93 -1.13 5.28 -9.59
C ILE A 93 -1.43 3.80 -9.76
N LEU A 94 -0.43 2.96 -9.49
CA LEU A 94 -0.58 1.50 -9.54
C LEU A 94 -1.71 0.99 -8.64
N PRO A 95 -2.42 -0.07 -9.06
CA PRO A 95 -3.29 -0.85 -8.18
C PRO A 95 -2.60 -1.22 -6.87
N ILE A 96 -3.34 -1.18 -5.76
CA ILE A 96 -2.71 -1.31 -4.43
C ILE A 96 -1.99 -2.65 -4.27
N ASP A 97 -2.57 -3.74 -4.78
CA ASP A 97 -1.99 -5.08 -4.65
C ASP A 97 -0.64 -5.15 -5.37
N LEU A 98 -0.57 -4.69 -6.62
CA LEU A 98 0.67 -4.62 -7.40
C LEU A 98 1.72 -3.73 -6.74
N ARG A 99 1.29 -2.61 -6.14
CA ARG A 99 2.20 -1.71 -5.43
C ARG A 99 2.78 -2.37 -4.17
N LEU A 100 1.97 -3.09 -3.40
CA LEU A 100 2.44 -3.80 -2.22
C LEU A 100 3.41 -4.92 -2.59
N GLU A 101 3.13 -5.63 -3.68
CA GLU A 101 4.02 -6.65 -4.24
C GLU A 101 5.36 -6.04 -4.68
N GLU A 102 5.34 -4.92 -5.43
CA GLU A 102 6.55 -4.18 -5.84
C GLU A 102 7.43 -3.81 -4.63
N ILE A 103 6.82 -3.33 -3.55
CA ILE A 103 7.53 -3.01 -2.31
C ILE A 103 8.16 -4.26 -1.69
N ALA A 104 7.40 -5.35 -1.58
CA ALA A 104 7.90 -6.60 -1.01
C ALA A 104 9.09 -7.15 -1.81
N ILE A 105 8.99 -7.19 -3.14
CA ILE A 105 10.06 -7.62 -4.04
C ILE A 105 11.30 -6.74 -3.85
N ARG A 106 11.14 -5.41 -3.83
CA ARG A 106 12.24 -4.47 -3.63
C ARG A 106 12.96 -4.68 -2.30
N GLU A 107 12.23 -4.94 -1.23
CA GLU A 107 12.83 -5.19 0.09
C GLU A 107 13.59 -6.52 0.13
N VAL A 108 13.04 -7.58 -0.47
CA VAL A 108 13.77 -8.86 -0.61
C VAL A 108 15.05 -8.67 -1.44
N ALA A 109 14.98 -7.94 -2.55
CA ALA A 109 16.14 -7.65 -3.39
C ALA A 109 17.23 -6.89 -2.61
N LYS A 110 16.85 -5.88 -1.81
CA LYS A 110 17.77 -5.17 -0.91
C LYS A 110 18.43 -6.11 0.09
N ILE A 111 17.67 -7.04 0.68
CA ILE A 111 18.23 -8.01 1.63
C ILE A 111 19.24 -8.93 0.95
N LYS A 112 18.91 -9.46 -0.24
CA LYS A 112 19.82 -10.30 -1.03
C LYS A 112 21.11 -9.60 -1.42
N ALA A 113 21.05 -8.30 -1.71
CA ALA A 113 22.21 -7.49 -2.07
C ALA A 113 23.15 -7.17 -0.89
N LYS A 114 22.75 -7.42 0.37
CA LYS A 114 23.62 -7.19 1.54
C LYS A 114 24.82 -8.15 1.54
N ARG A 115 25.83 -7.82 2.36
CA ARG A 115 26.97 -8.70 2.63
C ARG A 115 26.49 -9.97 3.33
N ILE A 116 27.18 -11.09 3.10
CA ILE A 116 26.80 -12.40 3.67
C ILE A 116 26.82 -12.43 5.20
N THR A 117 27.61 -11.56 5.84
CA THR A 117 27.65 -11.41 7.30
C THR A 117 26.47 -10.63 7.88
N HIS A 118 25.61 -10.05 7.04
CA HIS A 118 24.47 -9.28 7.52
C HIS A 118 23.38 -10.23 8.03
N PRO A 119 22.83 -10.03 9.25
CA PRO A 119 21.92 -10.99 9.89
C PRO A 119 20.67 -11.29 9.06
N MET A 120 20.06 -10.27 8.44
CA MET A 120 18.89 -10.49 7.57
C MET A 120 19.20 -11.33 6.32
N LYS A 121 20.42 -11.27 5.77
CA LYS A 121 20.78 -12.08 4.60
C LYS A 121 21.01 -13.53 5.00
N GLN A 122 21.73 -13.76 6.10
CA GLN A 122 21.90 -15.09 6.69
C GLN A 122 20.54 -15.72 6.97
N LYS A 123 19.63 -14.96 7.60
CA LYS A 123 18.30 -15.48 7.92
C LYS A 123 17.48 -15.83 6.68
N LEU A 124 17.59 -15.03 5.62
CA LEU A 124 16.92 -15.30 4.36
C LEU A 124 17.47 -16.58 3.70
N GLU A 125 18.79 -16.77 3.69
CA GLU A 125 19.45 -17.97 3.14
C GLU A 125 19.06 -19.22 3.93
N GLU A 126 19.02 -19.16 5.27
CA GLU A 126 18.52 -20.25 6.13
C GLU A 126 17.08 -20.66 5.76
N LEU A 127 16.18 -19.67 5.62
CA LEU A 127 14.77 -19.94 5.29
C LEU A 127 14.62 -20.60 3.91
N LEU A 128 15.37 -20.12 2.92
CA LEU A 128 15.35 -20.69 1.56
C LEU A 128 15.88 -22.13 1.53
N GLN A 129 16.88 -22.46 2.35
CA GLN A 129 17.41 -23.83 2.47
C GLN A 129 16.40 -24.77 3.14
N ASN A 130 15.66 -24.29 4.15
CA ASN A 130 14.63 -25.06 4.84
C ASN A 130 13.41 -25.37 3.96
N ASP A 131 13.02 -24.45 3.05
CA ASP A 131 11.93 -24.70 2.10
C ASP A 131 12.30 -25.78 1.07
N THR A 132 13.57 -25.89 0.69
CA THR A 132 14.04 -26.95 -0.23
C THR A 132 14.17 -28.34 0.40
N SER A 133 14.02 -28.44 1.73
CA SER A 133 14.12 -29.70 2.48
C SER A 133 12.78 -30.21 3.01
N SER A 134 11.66 -29.60 2.60
CA SER A 134 10.31 -30.10 2.85
C SER A 134 9.91 -31.11 1.76
N PRO A 135 9.83 -32.42 2.07
CA PRO A 135 9.41 -33.42 1.10
C PRO A 135 7.88 -33.43 1.04
N TYR A 136 7.34 -32.70 0.07
CA TYR A 136 6.09 -33.11 -0.56
C TYR A 136 6.42 -33.67 -1.93
#